data_AF-U1PMW1-F1
#
_entry.id   AF-U1PMW1-F1
#
_cell.length_a   1.000
_cell.length_b   1.000
_cell.length_c   1.000
_cell.angle_alpha   90.00
_cell.angle_beta   90.00
_cell.angle_gamma   90.00
#
_symmetry.space_group_name_H-M   'P 1'
#
loop_
_entity.id
_entity.type
_entity.pdbx_description
1 polymer ?
#
loop_
_entity_poly.entity_id
_entity_poly.type
_entity_poly.pdbx_seq_one_letter_code
_entity_poly.pdbx_strand_id
1 'polypeptide(L)' 'RETGFDTTVDWTLPGGETVPRFYHVYDPAEFRADLRQSALTVVSTRVSSGNCYAVVGP' A
#
# COMPACT_ATOMS: atom_id res chain seq x y z
N ARG A 1 -0.25 -14.72 3.07
CA ARG A 1 -0.35 -14.06 4.39
C ARG A 1 -1.73 -13.46 4.46
N GLU A 2 -2.45 -13.63 5.57
CA GLU A 2 -3.86 -13.27 5.69
C GLU A 2 -4.09 -11.92 6.38
N THR A 3 -3.01 -11.19 6.69
CA THR A 3 -3.04 -9.87 7.32
C THR A 3 -1.92 -9.00 6.76
N GLY A 4 -2.13 -7.69 6.76
CA GLY A 4 -1.11 -6.70 6.46
C GLY A 4 0.02 -6.73 7.48
N PHE A 5 1.15 -6.14 7.10
CA PHE A 5 2.32 -6.04 7.96
C PHE A 5 3.24 -4.90 7.55
N ASP A 6 3.97 -4.40 8.54
CA ASP A 6 5.01 -3.40 8.34
C ASP A 6 6.37 -4.05 8.08
N THR A 7 7.15 -3.43 7.20
CA THR A 7 8.54 -3.83 6.97
C THR A 7 9.37 -2.63 6.53
N THR A 8 10.68 -2.78 6.66
CA THR A 8 11.66 -1.83 6.12
C THR A 8 12.54 -2.55 5.12
N VAL A 9 12.73 -1.94 3.96
CA VAL A 9 13.57 -2.48 2.88
C VAL A 9 14.70 -1.50 2.59
N ASP A 10 15.92 -2.00 2.50
CA ASP A 10 17.07 -1.21 2.08
C ASP A 10 16.86 -0.71 0.65
N TRP A 11 16.98 0.60 0.46
CA TRP A 11 16.81 1.26 -0.84
C TRP A 11 18.07 2.05 -1.19
N THR A 12 18.76 1.63 -2.24
CA THR A 12 19.93 2.36 -2.76
C THR A 12 19.47 3.53 -3.64
N LEU A 13 19.80 4.74 -3.21
CA LEU A 13 19.54 5.97 -3.95
C LEU A 13 20.47 6.09 -5.17
N PRO A 14 20.07 6.87 -6.20
CA PRO A 14 21.01 7.33 -7.22
C PRO A 14 22.17 8.08 -6.54
N GLY A 15 23.38 7.52 -6.60
CA GLY A 15 24.55 8.01 -5.84
C GLY A 15 25.20 6.95 -4.94
N GLY A 16 24.54 5.80 -4.72
CA GLY A 16 25.12 4.64 -4.03
C GLY A 16 24.89 4.60 -2.51
N GLU A 17 24.30 5.66 -1.93
CA GLU A 17 23.84 5.65 -0.54
C GLU A 17 22.64 4.71 -0.38
N THR A 18 22.65 3.86 0.65
CA THR A 18 21.52 2.99 1.01
C THR A 18 20.81 3.53 2.24
N VAL A 19 19.49 3.73 2.13
CA VAL A 19 18.64 4.21 3.21
C VAL A 19 17.49 3.24 3.49
N PRO A 20 17.00 3.13 4.74
CA PRO A 20 15.84 2.29 5.05
C PRO A 20 14.56 2.91 4.51
N ARG A 21 13.79 2.16 3.71
CA ARG A 21 12.47 2.57 3.23
C ARG A 21 11.36 1.76 3.89
N PHE A 22 10.48 2.46 4.61
CA PHE A 22 9.33 1.85 5.26
C PHE A 22 8.23 1.51 4.24
N TYR A 23 7.61 0.35 4.43
CA TYR A 23 6.42 -0.11 3.71
C TYR A 23 5.41 -0.72 4.70
N HIS A 24 4.14 -0.33 4.55
CA HIS A 24 3.02 -1.15 5.01
C HIS A 24 2.52 -1.98 3.84
N VAL A 25 2.63 -3.31 3.96
CA VAL A 25 2.17 -4.26 2.94
C VAL A 25 0.77 -4.71 3.29
N TYR A 26 -0.21 -4.28 2.50
CA TYR A 26 -1.62 -4.57 2.74
C TYR A 26 -2.03 -6.00 2.40
N ASP A 27 -2.88 -6.59 3.24
CA ASP A 27 -3.87 -7.58 2.79
C ASP A 27 -4.98 -6.88 1.98
N PRO A 28 -5.47 -7.46 0.87
CA PRO A 28 -6.49 -6.80 0.05
C PRO A 28 -7.82 -6.51 0.78
N ALA A 29 -8.23 -7.31 1.76
CA ALA A 29 -9.45 -7.07 2.53
C ALA A 29 -9.25 -5.93 3.53
N GLU A 30 -8.11 -5.90 4.21
CA GLU A 30 -7.70 -4.79 5.08
C GLU A 30 -7.65 -3.46 4.31
N PHE A 31 -6.99 -3.42 3.15
CA PHE A 31 -6.95 -2.25 2.28
C PHE A 31 -8.35 -1.71 1.93
N ARG A 32 -9.28 -2.61 1.60
CA ARG A 32 -10.67 -2.23 1.29
C ARG A 32 -11.42 -1.73 2.52
N ALA A 33 -11.14 -2.26 3.70
CA ALA A 33 -11.74 -1.80 4.94
C ALA A 33 -11.28 -0.39 5.29
N ASP A 34 -9.97 -0.13 5.22
CA ASP A 34 -9.36 1.19 5.47
C ASP A 34 -9.92 2.25 4.52
N LEU A 35 -10.02 1.94 3.22
CA LEU A 35 -10.61 2.86 2.24
C LEU A 35 -12.05 3.23 2.59
N ARG A 36 -12.87 2.28 3.05
CA ARG A 36 -14.27 2.55 3.45
C ARG A 36 -14.38 3.37 4.74
N GLN A 37 -13.39 3.28 5.62
CA GLN A 37 -13.33 4.08 6.85
C GLN A 37 -12.77 5.48 6.62
N SER A 38 -12.08 5.69 5.49
CA SER A 38 -11.54 7.00 5.11
C SER A 38 -12.65 7.99 4.72
N ALA A 39 -12.27 9.26 4.61
CA ALA A 39 -13.15 10.32 4.11
C ALA A 39 -13.31 10.31 2.56
N LEU A 40 -12.74 9.32 1.87
CA LEU A 40 -12.68 9.29 0.40
C LEU A 40 -13.90 8.63 -0.21
N THR A 41 -14.34 9.14 -1.35
CA THR A 41 -15.31 8.45 -2.20
C THR A 41 -14.62 7.37 -3.02
N VAL A 42 -14.83 6.09 -2.70
CA VAL A 42 -14.20 4.97 -3.43
C VAL A 42 -14.93 4.73 -4.77
N VAL A 43 -14.25 5.00 -5.89
CA VAL A 43 -14.80 4.79 -7.24
C VAL A 43 -14.58 3.35 -7.70
N SER A 44 -13.38 2.81 -7.50
CA SER A 44 -13.08 1.41 -7.81
C SER A 44 -11.86 0.91 -7.06
N THR A 45 -11.77 -0.40 -6.88
CA THR A 45 -10.58 -1.06 -6.34
C THR A 45 -10.21 -2.25 -7.20
N ARG A 46 -8.91 -2.50 -7.38
CA ARG A 46 -8.41 -3.70 -8.07
C ARG A 46 -7.11 -4.19 -7.47
N VAL A 47 -6.84 -5.48 -7.62
CA VAL A 47 -5.53 -6.07 -7.35
C VAL A 47 -4.85 -6.35 -8.69
N SER A 48 -3.59 -5.97 -8.82
CA SER A 48 -2.80 -6.25 -10.02
C SER A 48 -1.35 -6.42 -9.64
N SER A 49 -0.73 -7.50 -10.10
CA SER A 49 0.68 -7.82 -9.84
C SER A 49 1.07 -7.71 -8.36
N GLY A 50 0.23 -8.29 -7.49
CA GLY A 50 0.44 -8.29 -6.03
C GLY A 50 0.18 -6.96 -5.32
N ASN A 51 -0.23 -5.91 -6.03
CA ASN A 51 -0.50 -4.60 -5.44
C ASN A 51 -2.00 -4.28 -5.43
N CYS A 52 -2.44 -3.57 -4.38
CA CYS A 52 -3.78 -3.01 -4.28
C CYS A 52 -3.81 -1.60 -4.85
N TYR A 53 -4.80 -1.33 -5.70
CA TYR A 53 -5.04 -0.02 -6.29
C TYR A 53 -6.46 0.42 -6.02
N ALA A 54 -6.65 1.73 -5.83
CA ALA A 54 -7.96 2.35 -5.78
C ALA A 54 -7.99 3.63 -6.61
N VAL A 55 -9.12 3.85 -7.27
CA VAL A 55 -9.49 5.16 -7.80
C VAL A 55 -10.43 5.77 -6.77
N VAL A 56 -10.09 6.97 -6.30
CA VAL A 56 -10.82 7.69 -5.26
C VAL A 56 -11.15 9.09 -5.74
N GLY A 57 -12.32 9.58 -5.34
CA GLY A 57 -12.71 10.97 -5.49
C GLY A 57 -12.45 11.77 -4.20
N PRO A 58 -12.62 13.09 -4.28
CA PRO A 58 -12.69 13.94 -3.09
C PRO A 58 -13.87 13.57 -2.18
#